data_AF-A0AAV6GRL4-F1
#
_entry.id   AF-A0AAV6GRL4-F1
#
_cell.length_a   1.000
_cell.length_b   1.000
_cell.length_c   1.000
_cell.angle_alpha   90.00
_cell.angle_beta   90.00
_cell.angle_gamma   90.00
#
_symmetry.space_group_name_H-M   'P 1'
#
loop_
_entity.id
_entity.type
_entity.pdbx_description
1 polymer ?
#
loop_
_entity_poly.entity_id
_entity_poly.type
_entity_poly.pdbx_seq_one_letter_code
_entity_poly.pdbx_strand_id
1 'polypeptide(L)'
;MAFLQWDREDVGKWIESLGYSHYTACFIENGITGRKLIHINCRNLPKLGITDFEDMKAIAAHVRELLGVSEPVWNRSLADYPRDDMGLFLERKSQTGELADALTLTQFLKERQPC
;
A
#
# COMPACT_ATOMS: atom_id res chain seq x y z
N MET A 1 0.80 1.96 12.41
CA MET A 1 0.39 1.04 11.32
C MET A 1 -0.97 0.39 11.62
N ALA A 2 -1.96 1.18 12.08
CA ALA A 2 -3.29 0.64 12.42
C ALA A 2 -3.99 0.04 11.19
N PHE A 3 -3.70 0.58 9.99
CA PHE A 3 -4.23 0.08 8.72
C PHE A 3 -3.94 -1.40 8.47
N LEU A 4 -2.88 -2.00 9.02
CA LEU A 4 -2.59 -3.42 8.81
C LEU A 4 -3.68 -4.36 9.36
N GLN A 5 -4.48 -3.86 10.30
CA GLN A 5 -5.59 -4.60 10.90
C GLN A 5 -6.95 -4.27 10.28
N TRP A 6 -6.99 -3.34 9.30
CA TRP A 6 -8.24 -3.01 8.63
C TRP A 6 -8.75 -4.20 7.82
N ASP A 7 -10.02 -4.51 8.05
CA ASP A 7 -10.78 -5.37 7.16
C ASP A 7 -11.17 -4.62 5.87
N ARG A 8 -11.95 -5.26 5.02
CA ARG A 8 -12.37 -4.67 3.74
C ARG A 8 -13.38 -3.54 3.94
N GLU A 9 -14.21 -3.61 4.98
CA GLU A 9 -15.21 -2.61 5.34
C GLU A 9 -14.55 -1.32 5.85
N ASP A 10 -13.51 -1.44 6.67
CA ASP A 10 -12.68 -0.32 7.12
C ASP A 10 -11.96 0.38 5.96
N VAL A 11 -11.42 -0.40 5.01
CA VAL A 11 -10.85 0.15 3.76
C VAL A 11 -11.92 0.89 2.96
N GLY A 12 -13.13 0.33 2.88
CA GLY A 12 -14.25 0.98 2.21
C GLY A 12 -14.61 2.33 2.81
N LYS A 13 -14.74 2.40 4.15
CA LYS A 13 -14.99 3.67 4.87
C LYS A 13 -13.87 4.68 4.67
N TRP A 14 -12.62 4.22 4.62
CA TRP A 14 -11.48 5.09 4.33
C TRP A 14 -11.60 5.68 2.92
N ILE A 15 -11.88 4.87 1.90
CA ILE A 15 -12.09 5.34 0.51
C ILE A 15 -13.25 6.34 0.44
N GLU A 16 -14.36 6.07 1.13
CA GLU A 16 -15.49 7.00 1.24
C GLU A 16 -15.09 8.33 1.88
N SER A 17 -14.29 8.30 2.96
CA SER A 17 -13.81 9.51 3.65
C SER A 17 -12.90 10.39 2.79
N LEU A 18 -12.28 9.83 1.74
CA LEU A 18 -11.49 10.57 0.75
C LEU A 18 -12.35 11.23 -0.33
N GLY A 19 -13.66 11.01 -0.34
CA GLY A 19 -14.58 11.52 -1.37
C GLY A 19 -14.82 10.55 -2.53
N TYR A 20 -14.27 9.33 -2.47
CA TYR A 20 -14.36 8.31 -3.53
C TYR A 20 -15.41 7.24 -3.21
N SER A 21 -16.56 7.65 -2.66
CA SER A 21 -17.62 6.73 -2.19
C SER A 21 -18.11 5.76 -3.27
N HIS A 22 -18.10 6.18 -4.54
CA HIS A 22 -18.49 5.37 -5.69
C HIS A 22 -17.49 4.24 -6.02
N TYR A 23 -16.25 4.31 -5.52
CA TYR A 23 -15.26 3.23 -5.62
C TYR A 23 -15.23 2.30 -4.41
N THR A 24 -15.98 2.59 -3.35
CA THR A 24 -16.05 1.76 -2.14
C THR A 24 -16.34 0.29 -2.45
N ALA A 25 -17.32 0.03 -3.34
CA ALA A 25 -17.66 -1.31 -3.78
C ALA A 25 -16.48 -2.02 -4.46
N CYS A 26 -15.70 -1.31 -5.28
CA CYS A 26 -14.51 -1.85 -5.94
C CYS A 26 -13.50 -2.40 -4.94
N PHE A 27 -13.31 -1.75 -3.78
CA PHE A 27 -12.40 -2.23 -2.75
C PHE A 27 -12.99 -3.37 -1.92
N ILE A 28 -14.26 -3.28 -1.53
CA ILE A 28 -14.92 -4.29 -0.68
C ILE A 28 -15.11 -5.60 -1.44
N GLU A 29 -15.65 -5.56 -2.66
CA GLU A 29 -15.99 -6.76 -3.44
C GLU A 29 -14.74 -7.51 -3.90
N ASN A 30 -13.64 -6.79 -4.18
CA ASN A 30 -12.32 -7.39 -4.45
C ASN A 30 -11.58 -7.82 -3.17
N GLY A 31 -12.20 -7.66 -2.00
CA GLY A 31 -11.65 -8.08 -0.71
C GLY A 31 -10.33 -7.42 -0.38
N ILE A 32 -10.19 -6.12 -0.68
CA ILE A 32 -8.99 -5.34 -0.38
C ILE A 32 -8.99 -4.99 1.12
N THR A 33 -8.14 -5.65 1.87
CA THR A 33 -7.86 -5.35 3.29
C THR A 33 -6.72 -4.35 3.40
N GLY A 34 -6.47 -3.81 4.60
CA GLY A 34 -5.39 -2.84 4.75
C GLY A 34 -3.97 -3.42 4.52
N ARG A 35 -3.77 -4.73 4.71
CA ARG A 35 -2.54 -5.40 4.24
C ARG A 35 -2.42 -5.42 2.71
N LYS A 36 -3.54 -5.54 1.98
CA LYS A 36 -3.55 -5.53 0.52
C LYS A 36 -3.37 -4.12 -0.06
N LEU A 37 -3.69 -3.06 0.69
CA LEU A 37 -3.42 -1.67 0.28
C LEU A 37 -1.94 -1.42 -0.06
N ILE A 38 -1.01 -2.16 0.55
CA ILE A 38 0.43 -2.11 0.28
C ILE A 38 0.76 -2.34 -1.21
N HIS A 39 -0.08 -3.11 -1.89
CA HIS A 39 0.09 -3.43 -3.30
C HIS A 39 -0.58 -2.41 -4.21
N ILE A 40 -1.53 -1.61 -3.73
CA ILE A 40 -2.34 -0.69 -4.54
C ILE A 40 -1.48 0.46 -5.10
N ASN A 41 -1.54 0.62 -6.43
CA ASN A 41 -0.85 1.64 -7.21
C ASN A 41 -1.54 1.86 -8.56
N CYS A 42 -1.09 2.84 -9.34
CA CYS A 42 -1.69 3.13 -10.65
C CYS A 42 -1.64 1.94 -11.64
N ARG A 43 -0.81 0.92 -11.42
CA ARG A 43 -0.77 -0.27 -12.29
C ARG A 43 -1.90 -1.26 -12.00
N ASN A 44 -2.39 -1.35 -10.76
CA ASN A 44 -3.38 -2.36 -10.38
C ASN A 44 -4.78 -1.81 -10.10
N LEU A 45 -4.94 -0.50 -9.90
CA LEU A 45 -6.25 0.16 -9.80
C LEU A 45 -7.19 -0.18 -10.99
N PRO A 46 -6.72 -0.25 -12.25
CA PRO A 46 -7.58 -0.66 -13.36
C PRO A 46 -8.14 -2.08 -13.22
N LYS A 47 -7.41 -2.99 -12.56
CA LYS A 47 -7.88 -4.35 -12.30
C LYS A 47 -8.99 -4.41 -11.26
N LEU A 48 -9.15 -3.35 -10.46
CA LEU A 48 -10.24 -3.19 -9.50
C LEU A 48 -11.46 -2.46 -10.12
N GLY A 49 -11.38 -2.04 -11.38
CA GLY A 49 -12.43 -1.26 -12.05
C GLY A 49 -12.25 0.26 -11.95
N ILE A 50 -11.11 0.73 -11.44
CA ILE A 50 -10.81 2.17 -11.33
C ILE A 50 -9.91 2.55 -12.52
N THR A 51 -10.51 3.17 -13.53
CA THR A 51 -9.84 3.46 -14.82
C THR A 51 -9.70 4.95 -15.12
N ASP A 52 -10.34 5.83 -14.33
CA ASP A 52 -10.13 7.26 -14.48
C ASP A 52 -8.72 7.63 -14.00
N PHE A 53 -7.97 8.34 -14.85
CA PHE A 53 -6.55 8.59 -14.59
C PHE A 53 -6.31 9.54 -13.41
N GLU A 54 -7.15 10.57 -13.24
CA GLU A 54 -6.99 11.53 -12.15
C GLU A 54 -7.37 10.88 -10.81
N ASP A 55 -8.43 10.07 -10.80
CA ASP A 55 -8.80 9.30 -9.62
C ASP A 55 -7.73 8.27 -9.27
N MET A 56 -7.16 7.58 -10.26
CA MET A 56 -6.06 6.64 -10.05
C MET A 56 -4.85 7.33 -9.40
N LYS A 57 -4.51 8.53 -9.87
CA LYS A 57 -3.39 9.31 -9.34
C LYS A 57 -3.64 9.76 -7.90
N ALA A 58 -4.84 10.27 -7.62
CA ALA A 58 -5.22 10.76 -6.30
C ALA A 58 -5.31 9.62 -5.27
N ILE A 59 -5.99 8.52 -5.61
CA ILE A 59 -6.09 7.34 -4.75
C ILE A 59 -4.70 6.76 -4.49
N ALA A 60 -3.86 6.62 -5.52
CA ALA A 60 -2.49 6.13 -5.32
C ALA A 60 -1.67 7.06 -4.41
N ALA A 61 -1.88 8.38 -4.46
CA ALA A 61 -1.22 9.33 -3.58
C ALA A 61 -1.68 9.16 -2.12
N HIS A 62 -2.99 9.05 -1.87
CA HIS A 62 -3.52 8.78 -0.54
C HIS A 62 -3.08 7.44 0.03
N VAL A 63 -2.95 6.40 -0.81
CA VAL A 63 -2.35 5.12 -0.38
C VAL A 63 -0.90 5.34 0.05
N ARG A 64 -0.09 6.08 -0.70
CA ARG A 64 1.30 6.37 -0.31
C ARG A 64 1.38 7.11 1.02
N GLU A 65 0.53 8.11 1.21
CA GLU A 65 0.42 8.87 2.45
C GLU A 65 0.04 7.98 3.64
N LEU A 66 -1.00 7.14 3.51
CA LEU A 66 -1.44 6.20 4.54
C LEU A 66 -0.33 5.23 4.95
N LEU A 67 0.42 4.73 3.96
CA LEU A 67 1.52 3.78 4.18
C LEU A 67 2.81 4.46 4.68
N GLY A 68 2.92 5.79 4.55
CA GLY A 68 4.14 6.53 4.85
C GLY A 68 5.31 6.18 3.92
N VAL A 69 5.02 5.82 2.67
CA VAL A 69 6.05 5.49 1.65
C VAL A 69 6.31 6.68 0.74
N SER A 70 7.56 6.83 0.32
CA SER A 70 7.94 7.90 -0.62
C SER A 70 7.33 7.70 -2.00
N GLU A 71 7.06 8.80 -2.71
CA GLU A 71 6.71 8.75 -4.12
C GLU A 71 7.90 8.25 -4.96
N PRO A 72 7.69 7.29 -5.88
CA PRO A 72 8.77 6.82 -6.75
C PRO A 72 9.25 7.95 -7.66
N VAL A 73 10.56 8.21 -7.62
CA VAL A 73 11.18 9.25 -8.45
C VAL A 73 11.48 8.71 -9.85
N TRP A 74 11.15 9.48 -10.88
CA TRP A 74 11.31 9.07 -12.28
C TRP A 74 12.77 8.89 -12.71
N ASN A 75 13.70 9.56 -12.04
CA ASN A 75 15.14 9.57 -12.36
C ASN A 75 15.97 8.63 -11.47
N ARG A 76 15.35 7.67 -10.78
CA ARG A 76 16.08 6.70 -9.95
C ARG A 76 16.99 5.81 -10.79
N SER A 77 18.08 5.32 -10.19
CA SER A 77 18.90 4.30 -10.84
C SER A 77 18.13 2.99 -10.98
N LEU A 78 18.37 2.27 -12.06
CA LEU A 78 17.90 0.89 -12.21
C LEU A 78 18.60 -0.08 -11.26
N ALA A 79 19.78 0.30 -10.74
CA ALA A 79 20.50 -0.46 -9.72
C ALA A 79 19.89 -0.33 -8.33
N ASP A 80 19.11 0.74 -8.09
CA ASP A 80 18.44 0.97 -6.81
C ASP A 80 17.15 0.16 -6.69
N TYR A 81 16.80 -0.16 -5.45
CA TYR A 81 15.56 -0.86 -5.15
C TYR A 81 14.32 -0.09 -5.65
N PRO A 82 13.25 -0.82 -6.04
CA PRO A 82 12.06 -0.16 -6.54
C PRO A 82 11.23 0.67 -5.58
N ARG A 83 11.42 0.44 -4.28
CA ARG A 83 10.74 1.15 -3.21
C ARG A 83 11.77 1.58 -2.17
N ASP A 84 11.38 2.56 -1.38
CA ASP A 84 12.08 2.95 -0.16
C ASP A 84 12.07 1.83 0.89
N ASP A 85 12.88 1.97 1.94
CA ASP A 85 12.96 0.96 2.99
C ASP A 85 11.60 0.70 3.66
N MET A 86 10.75 1.74 3.79
CA MET A 86 9.38 1.57 4.29
C MET A 86 8.55 0.72 3.33
N GLY A 87 8.56 1.00 2.03
CA GLY A 87 7.83 0.21 1.04
C GLY A 87 8.27 -1.25 1.01
N LEU A 88 9.57 -1.52 1.10
CA LEU A 88 10.12 -2.88 1.12
C LEU A 88 9.78 -3.61 2.43
N PHE A 89 9.81 -2.91 3.57
CA PHE A 89 9.35 -3.45 4.85
C PHE A 89 7.87 -3.83 4.78
N LEU A 90 7.04 -2.94 4.23
CA LEU A 90 5.61 -3.16 4.10
C LEU A 90 5.29 -4.32 3.16
N GLU A 91 6.05 -4.51 2.08
CA GLU A 91 5.88 -5.69 1.21
C GLU A 91 6.02 -7.01 2.00
N ARG A 92 6.97 -7.11 2.94
CA ARG A 92 7.07 -8.27 3.84
C ARG A 92 5.89 -8.36 4.81
N LYS A 93 5.42 -7.22 5.35
CA LYS A 93 4.25 -7.13 6.23
C LYS A 93 2.91 -7.43 5.55
N SER A 94 2.86 -7.41 4.22
CA SER A 94 1.64 -7.70 3.48
C SER A 94 1.21 -9.17 3.59
N GLN A 95 2.15 -10.07 3.90
CA GLN A 95 1.89 -11.48 4.12
C GLN A 95 1.27 -11.72 5.50
N THR A 96 0.47 -12.78 5.62
CA THR A 96 -0.09 -13.24 6.90
C THR A 96 0.81 -14.31 7.52
N GLY A 97 1.06 -14.24 8.83
CA GLY A 97 1.81 -15.27 9.56
C GLY A 97 2.63 -14.67 10.70
N GLU A 98 2.99 -15.50 11.68
CA GLU A 98 3.66 -15.06 12.91
C GLU A 98 4.96 -14.28 12.64
N LEU A 99 5.76 -14.73 11.67
CA LEU A 99 7.01 -14.06 11.30
C LEU A 99 6.76 -12.68 10.69
N ALA A 100 5.79 -12.56 9.77
CA ALA A 100 5.42 -11.29 9.17
C ALA A 100 4.85 -10.34 10.23
N ASP A 101 4.01 -10.84 11.13
CA ASP A 101 3.38 -10.05 12.20
C ASP A 101 4.38 -9.60 13.27
N ALA A 102 5.37 -10.43 13.61
CA ALA A 102 6.43 -10.09 14.56
C ALA A 102 7.49 -9.14 13.99
N LEU A 103 7.68 -9.09 12.67
CA LEU A 103 8.72 -8.25 12.04
C LEU A 103 8.57 -6.77 12.40
N THR A 104 9.61 -6.15 12.93
CA THR A 104 9.62 -4.70 13.19
C THR A 104 10.45 -3.97 12.16
N LEU A 105 10.14 -2.69 11.91
CA LEU A 105 10.94 -1.87 10.98
C LEU A 105 12.41 -1.80 11.39
N THR A 106 12.70 -1.71 12.69
CA THR A 106 14.07 -1.68 13.21
C THR A 106 14.83 -2.98 12.93
N GLN A 107 14.18 -4.14 13.08
CA GLN A 107 14.78 -5.43 12.71
C GLN A 107 15.05 -5.50 11.20
N PHE A 108 14.08 -5.11 10.38
CA PHE A 108 14.21 -5.08 8.93
C PHE A 108 15.37 -4.21 8.44
N LEU A 109 15.56 -3.03 9.03
CA LEU A 109 16.68 -2.14 8.69
C LEU A 109 18.05 -2.73 9.10
N LYS A 110 18.11 -3.40 10.25
CA LYS A 110 19.35 -4.08 10.70
C LYS A 110 19.74 -5.23 9.78
N GLU A 111 18.79 -6.02 9.31
CA GLU A 111 19.03 -7.11 8.35
C GLU A 111 19.55 -6.61 6.99
N ARG A 112 19.23 -5.36 6.63
CA ARG A 112 19.63 -4.76 5.35
C ARG A 112 20.99 -4.07 5.40
N GLN A 113 21.49 -3.68 6.57
CA GLN A 113 22.83 -3.11 6.67
C GLN A 113 23.86 -4.25 6.48
N PRO A 114 24.74 -4.16 5.48
CA PRO A 114 25.87 -5.08 5.40
C PRO A 114 26.77 -4.89 6.64
N CYS A 115 27.33 -6.00 7.13
CA CYS A 115 28.33 -6.02 8.18
C CYS A 115 29.54 -5.12 7.87
#